data_AF-A0A5S4TAH6-F1
#
_entry.id   AF-A0A5S4TAH6-F1
#
_cell.length_a   1.000
_cell.length_b   1.000
_cell.length_c   1.000
_cell.angle_alpha   90.00
_cell.angle_beta   90.00
_cell.angle_gamma   90.00
#
_symmetry.space_group_name_H-M   'P 1'
#
loop_
_entity.id
_entity.type
_entity.pdbx_description
1 polymer ?
#
loop_
_entity_poly.entity_id
_entity_poly.type
_entity_poly.pdbx_seq_one_letter_code
_entity_poly.pdbx_strand_id
1 'polypeptide(L)'
;RNGMAGTAITLYQPSDDSDIKELEKMGIVFTPKMLKNGEFQDTYDRDRRQNREKSYQKLDTEMIGLVKKKKKKVKPGYKKKIQWAVDEKRRKERRAENRAKGRAERKAKKQSF
;
A
#
# COMPACT_ATOMS: atom_id res chain seq x y z
N ARG A 1 11.64 39.01 18.69
CA ARG A 1 12.31 38.10 17.71
C ARG A 1 11.88 38.56 16.31
N ASN A 2 12.76 39.24 15.59
CA ASN A 2 12.57 39.82 14.25
C ASN A 2 12.90 38.79 13.17
N GLY A 3 11.89 38.12 12.59
CA GLY A 3 12.05 37.40 11.31
C GLY A 3 13.04 36.23 11.25
N MET A 4 13.54 35.74 12.38
CA MET A 4 14.41 34.55 12.41
C MET A 4 13.61 33.27 12.27
N ALA A 5 14.09 32.34 11.44
CA ALA A 5 13.50 31.01 11.30
C ALA A 5 13.53 30.28 12.65
N GLY A 6 12.36 29.83 13.10
CA GLY A 6 12.19 29.05 14.31
C GLY A 6 11.32 27.84 14.03
N THR A 7 11.52 26.77 14.81
CA THR A 7 10.65 25.58 14.75
C THR A 7 9.50 25.77 15.73
N ALA A 8 8.27 25.80 15.24
CA ALA A 8 7.09 25.73 16.08
C ALA A 8 6.67 24.26 16.22
N ILE A 9 6.43 23.82 17.45
CA ILE A 9 5.95 22.47 17.75
C ILE A 9 4.53 22.62 18.29
N THR A 10 3.57 22.05 17.58
CA THR A 10 2.16 21.99 17.99
C THR A 10 1.83 20.58 18.47
N LEU A 11 1.32 20.49 19.70
CA LEU A 11 0.74 19.25 20.22
C LEU A 11 -0.73 19.24 19.83
N TYR A 12 -1.18 18.13 19.25
CA TYR A 12 -2.55 18.01 18.76
C TYR A 12 -3.11 16.63 19.12
N GLN A 13 -4.42 16.54 19.16
CA GLN A 13 -5.14 15.28 19.32
C GLN A 13 -5.77 14.84 17.99
N PRO A 14 -6.18 13.56 17.85
CA PRO A 14 -6.85 13.09 16.64
C PRO A 14 -8.14 13.85 16.28
N SER A 15 -8.75 14.57 17.23
CA SER A 15 -9.89 15.46 16.98
C SER A 15 -9.54 16.66 16.11
N ASP A 16 -8.28 17.10 16.16
CA ASP A 16 -7.82 18.36 15.55
C ASP A 16 -7.30 18.13 14.11
N ASP A 17 -7.45 16.90 13.59
CA ASP A 17 -6.98 16.53 12.25
C ASP A 17 -7.67 17.35 11.15
N SER A 18 -8.89 17.87 11.36
CA SER A 18 -9.57 18.78 10.42
C SER A 18 -8.82 20.09 10.26
N ASP A 19 -8.48 20.70 11.39
CA ASP A 19 -7.90 22.04 11.45
C ASP A 19 -6.50 22.01 10.86
N ILE A 20 -5.76 20.94 11.12
CA ILE A 20 -4.42 20.77 10.56
C ILE A 20 -4.47 20.57 9.05
N LYS A 21 -5.50 19.88 8.51
CA LYS A 21 -5.71 19.78 7.06
C LYS A 21 -6.02 21.13 6.42
N GLU A 22 -6.75 21.99 7.10
CA GLU A 22 -7.00 23.36 6.62
C GLU A 22 -5.70 24.18 6.59
N LEU A 23 -4.86 24.06 7.62
CA LEU A 23 -3.55 24.70 7.67
C LEU A 23 -2.60 24.17 6.58
N GLU A 24 -2.63 22.86 6.29
CA GLU A 24 -1.88 22.27 5.17
C GLU A 24 -2.35 22.80 3.82
N LYS A 25 -3.67 22.98 3.62
CA LYS A 25 -4.22 23.61 2.40
C LYS A 25 -3.79 25.06 2.24
N MET A 26 -3.54 25.77 3.34
CA MET A 26 -2.99 27.13 3.34
C MET A 26 -1.49 27.18 3.03
N GLY A 27 -0.84 26.03 2.85
CA GLY A 27 0.58 25.92 2.47
C GLY A 27 1.53 25.67 3.64
N ILE A 28 1.03 25.39 4.84
CA ILE A 28 1.85 25.08 6.01
C ILE A 28 2.16 23.58 6.02
N VAL A 29 3.43 23.21 5.87
CA VAL A 29 3.84 21.79 5.87
C VAL A 29 4.14 21.34 7.29
N PHE A 30 3.44 20.29 7.76
CA PHE A 30 3.71 19.66 9.06
C PHE A 30 4.51 18.37 8.91
N THR A 31 5.41 18.13 9.85
CA THR A 31 6.14 16.85 9.96
C THR A 31 5.59 16.06 11.16
N PRO A 32 4.83 14.98 10.96
CA PRO A 32 4.19 14.27 12.06
C PRO A 32 5.22 13.50 12.88
N LYS A 33 5.26 13.77 14.19
CA LYS A 33 6.11 13.07 15.17
C LYS A 33 5.27 12.58 16.34
N MET A 34 5.67 11.46 16.94
CA MET A 34 5.03 10.90 18.12
C MET A 34 5.97 11.03 19.31
N LEU A 35 5.41 11.50 20.42
CA LEU A 35 6.10 11.48 21.70
C LEU A 35 5.92 10.09 22.33
N LYS A 36 7.01 9.33 22.44
CA LYS A 36 7.02 8.01 23.07
C LYS A 36 8.17 7.93 24.07
N ASN A 37 7.85 7.61 25.32
CA ASN A 37 8.82 7.49 26.42
C ASN A 37 9.67 8.77 26.62
N GLY A 38 9.09 9.95 26.40
CA GLY A 38 9.79 11.22 26.54
C GLY A 38 10.64 11.64 25.34
N GLU A 39 10.69 10.84 24.28
CA GLU A 39 11.43 11.15 23.05
C GLU A 39 10.50 11.34 21.84
N PHE A 40 10.85 12.29 20.97
CA PHE A 40 10.16 12.49 19.70
C PHE A 40 10.68 11.48 18.65
N GLN A 41 9.82 10.57 18.24
CA GLN A 41 10.10 9.60 17.19
C GLN A 41 9.39 10.00 15.90
N ASP A 42 10.06 9.83 14.77
CA ASP A 42 9.45 10.07 13.46
C ASP A 42 8.32 9.06 13.22
N THR A 43 7.19 9.57 12.73
CA THR A 43 6.02 8.75 12.45
C THR A 43 5.68 8.70 10.97
N TYR A 44 4.80 7.77 10.63
CA TYR A 44 4.16 7.74 9.33
C TYR A 44 3.22 8.93 9.13
N ASP A 45 2.96 9.27 7.88
CA ASP A 45 1.91 10.21 7.48
C ASP A 45 0.55 9.83 8.11
N ARG A 46 -0.18 10.85 8.60
CA ARG A 46 -1.50 10.73 9.21
C ARG A 46 -2.52 10.16 8.25
N ASP A 47 -2.51 10.65 7.01
CA ASP A 47 -3.49 10.29 5.99
C ASP A 47 -3.14 9.00 5.24
N ARG A 48 -2.11 8.27 5.67
CA ARG A 48 -1.70 6.99 5.05
C ARG A 48 -2.84 5.99 4.84
N ARG A 49 -3.88 6.02 5.68
CA ARG A 49 -5.04 5.13 5.53
C ARG A 49 -5.95 5.58 4.39
N GLN A 50 -6.17 6.88 4.26
CA GLN A 50 -6.98 7.46 3.18
C GLN A 50 -6.22 7.39 1.86
N ASN A 51 -4.92 7.70 1.89
CA ASN A 51 -4.02 7.66 0.75
C ASN A 51 -3.63 6.23 0.32
N ARG A 52 -4.13 5.20 1.02
CA ARG A 52 -3.87 3.81 0.66
C ARG A 52 -4.67 3.43 -0.58
N GLU A 53 -4.08 3.63 -1.75
CA GLU A 53 -4.61 3.07 -2.98
C GLU A 53 -4.42 1.55 -3.00
N LYS A 54 -5.44 0.82 -3.47
CA LYS A 54 -5.30 -0.61 -3.73
C LYS A 54 -4.34 -0.75 -4.92
N SER A 55 -3.18 -1.35 -4.69
CA SER A 55 -2.30 -1.71 -5.80
C SER A 55 -3.02 -2.70 -6.72
N TYR A 56 -3.44 -2.21 -7.88
CA TYR A 56 -3.99 -3.05 -8.95
C TYR A 56 -2.82 -3.55 -9.78
N GLN A 57 -2.44 -4.82 -9.59
CA GLN A 57 -1.61 -5.48 -10.59
C GLN A 57 -2.40 -5.57 -11.89
N LYS A 58 -1.80 -5.11 -12.99
CA LYS A 58 -2.38 -5.25 -14.34
C LYS A 58 -2.76 -6.71 -14.54
N LEU A 59 -4.03 -6.94 -14.87
CA LEU A 59 -4.50 -8.28 -15.19
C LEU A 59 -3.85 -8.73 -16.49
N ASP A 60 -3.39 -9.97 -16.51
CA ASP A 60 -2.92 -10.61 -17.73
C ASP A 60 -4.03 -10.60 -18.81
N THR A 61 -3.63 -10.52 -20.07
CA THR A 61 -4.50 -10.46 -21.25
C THR A 61 -5.55 -11.57 -21.27
N GLU A 62 -5.19 -12.79 -20.86
CA GLU A 62 -6.11 -13.91 -20.69
C GLU A 62 -7.21 -13.63 -19.66
N MET A 63 -6.85 -13.02 -18.52
CA MET A 63 -7.78 -12.70 -17.43
C MET A 63 -8.73 -11.58 -17.82
N ILE A 64 -8.25 -10.61 -18.61
CA ILE A 64 -9.11 -9.57 -19.20
C ILE A 64 -10.19 -10.22 -20.09
N GLY A 65 -9.81 -11.19 -20.92
CA GLY A 65 -10.75 -11.96 -21.76
C GLY A 65 -11.80 -12.70 -20.92
N LEU A 66 -11.37 -13.37 -19.85
CA LEU A 66 -12.27 -14.09 -18.93
C LEU A 66 -13.26 -13.15 -18.22
N VAL A 67 -12.78 -11.99 -17.76
CA VAL A 67 -13.61 -10.95 -17.15
C VAL A 67 -14.66 -10.45 -18.14
N LYS A 68 -14.26 -10.11 -19.37
CA LYS A 68 -15.17 -9.64 -20.43
C LYS A 68 -16.25 -10.69 -20.75
N LYS A 69 -15.86 -11.96 -20.91
CA LYS A 69 -16.78 -13.08 -21.17
C LYS A 69 -17.79 -13.27 -20.03
N LYS A 70 -17.36 -13.25 -18.77
CA LYS A 70 -18.24 -13.40 -17.60
C LYS A 70 -19.13 -12.18 -17.35
N LYS A 71 -18.68 -10.98 -17.72
CA LYS A 71 -19.52 -9.77 -17.70
C LYS A 71 -20.60 -9.79 -18.79
N LYS A 72 -20.34 -10.39 -19.96
CA LYS A 72 -21.32 -10.51 -21.04
C LYS A 72 -22.53 -11.39 -20.67
N LYS A 73 -22.30 -12.49 -19.93
CA LYS A 73 -23.38 -13.37 -19.43
C LYS A 73 -23.42 -13.35 -17.90
N VAL A 74 -24.17 -12.40 -17.36
CA VAL A 74 -24.27 -12.16 -15.92
C VAL A 74 -25.09 -13.26 -15.24
N LYS A 75 -24.39 -14.25 -14.68
CA LYS A 75 -24.98 -15.24 -13.77
C LYS A 75 -24.85 -14.78 -12.32
N PRO A 76 -25.72 -15.23 -11.40
CA PRO A 76 -25.51 -15.00 -9.97
C PRO A 76 -24.11 -15.46 -9.55
N GLY A 77 -23.44 -14.63 -8.76
CA GLY A 77 -22.06 -14.85 -8.32
C GLY A 77 -20.96 -14.63 -9.38
N TYR A 78 -21.25 -14.03 -10.55
CA TYR A 78 -20.23 -13.82 -11.59
C TYR A 78 -19.00 -13.04 -11.10
N LYS A 79 -19.18 -11.98 -10.28
CA LYS A 79 -18.08 -11.20 -9.69
C LYS A 79 -17.18 -12.08 -8.83
N LYS A 80 -17.78 -12.91 -7.96
CA LYS A 80 -17.06 -13.85 -7.10
C LYS A 80 -16.28 -14.89 -7.92
N LYS A 81 -16.89 -15.40 -8.99
CA LYS A 81 -16.24 -16.36 -9.91
C LYS A 81 -15.10 -15.75 -10.73
N ILE A 82 -15.11 -14.44 -10.98
CA ILE A 82 -13.98 -13.73 -11.60
C ILE A 82 -12.86 -13.61 -10.59
N GLN A 83 -13.18 -13.13 -9.38
CA GLN A 83 -12.23 -12.97 -8.29
C GLN A 83 -11.50 -14.28 -7.97
N TRP A 84 -12.23 -15.39 -7.85
CA TRP A 84 -11.64 -16.71 -7.62
C TRP A 84 -10.67 -17.15 -8.71
N ALA A 85 -10.98 -16.92 -9.98
CA ALA A 85 -10.08 -17.28 -11.07
C ALA A 85 -8.78 -16.47 -11.04
N VAL A 86 -8.89 -15.17 -10.75
CA VAL A 86 -7.72 -14.28 -10.59
C VAL A 86 -6.87 -14.71 -9.39
N ASP A 87 -7.51 -14.99 -8.26
CA ASP A 87 -6.81 -15.39 -7.03
C ASP A 87 -6.14 -16.76 -7.18
N GLU A 88 -6.77 -17.70 -7.89
CA GLU A 88 -6.20 -19.02 -8.17
C GLU A 88 -4.95 -18.91 -9.05
N LYS A 89 -4.99 -18.12 -10.13
CA LYS A 89 -3.84 -17.89 -11.02
C LYS A 89 -2.68 -17.25 -10.25
N ARG A 90 -2.94 -16.17 -9.50
CA ARG A 90 -1.94 -15.52 -8.63
C ARG A 90 -1.34 -16.49 -7.61
N ARG A 91 -2.16 -17.37 -7.02
CA ARG A 91 -1.68 -18.36 -6.04
C ARG A 91 -0.79 -19.41 -6.71
N LYS A 92 -1.07 -19.81 -7.96
CA LYS A 92 -0.24 -20.74 -8.72
C LYS A 92 1.10 -20.09 -9.11
N GLU A 93 1.08 -18.88 -9.63
CA GLU A 93 2.27 -18.10 -10.01
C GLU A 93 3.20 -17.91 -8.81
N ARG A 94 2.68 -17.41 -7.68
CA ARG A 94 3.47 -17.23 -6.45
C ARG A 94 4.14 -18.53 -5.97
N ARG A 95 3.44 -19.67 -6.08
CA ARG A 95 4.02 -20.97 -5.73
C ARG A 95 5.10 -21.41 -6.71
N ALA A 96 4.93 -21.13 -8.00
CA ALA A 96 5.93 -21.44 -9.02
C ALA A 96 7.20 -20.59 -8.81
N GLU A 97 7.04 -19.29 -8.59
CA GLU A 97 8.13 -18.34 -8.28
C GLU A 97 8.90 -18.77 -7.03
N ASN A 98 8.20 -19.07 -5.93
CA ASN A 98 8.85 -19.51 -4.69
C ASN A 98 9.66 -20.81 -4.88
N ARG A 99 9.13 -21.76 -5.68
CA ARG A 99 9.88 -22.99 -6.02
C ARG A 99 11.10 -22.69 -6.89
N ALA A 100 10.97 -21.81 -7.88
CA ALA A 100 12.07 -21.41 -8.74
C ALA A 100 13.16 -20.70 -7.93
N LYS A 101 12.79 -19.77 -7.04
CA LYS A 101 13.70 -19.09 -6.12
C LYS A 101 14.44 -20.07 -5.22
N GLY A 102 13.73 -21.00 -4.58
CA GLY A 102 14.38 -22.02 -3.74
C GLY A 102 15.32 -22.94 -4.52
N ARG A 103 15.02 -23.27 -5.79
CA ARG A 103 15.95 -24.00 -6.66
C ARG A 103 17.19 -23.17 -7.00
N ALA A 104 17.02 -21.89 -7.33
CA ALA A 104 18.11 -20.97 -7.63
C ALA A 104 19.04 -20.79 -6.42
N GLU A 105 18.49 -20.60 -5.22
CA GLU A 105 19.27 -20.50 -3.97
C GLU A 105 20.08 -21.77 -3.70
N ARG A 106 19.48 -22.96 -3.88
CA ARG A 106 20.21 -24.24 -3.74
C ARG A 106 21.32 -24.38 -4.77
N LYS A 107 21.09 -23.95 -6.02
CA LYS A 107 22.11 -23.97 -7.07
C LYS A 107 23.25 -23.01 -6.74
N ALA A 108 22.95 -21.79 -6.28
CA ALA A 108 23.95 -20.81 -5.88
C ALA A 108 24.83 -21.32 -4.73
N LYS A 109 24.22 -21.92 -3.69
CA LYS A 109 24.98 -22.52 -2.56
C LYS A 109 25.91 -23.66 -2.98
N LYS A 110 25.57 -24.41 -4.03
CA LYS A 110 26.42 -25.48 -4.59
C LYS A 110 27.58 -24.97 -5.45
N GLN A 111 27.55 -23.70 -5.86
CA GLN A 111 28.60 -23.09 -6.69
C GLN A 111 29.58 -22.25 -5.87
N SER A 112 29.21 -21.89 -4.64
CA SER A 112 30.06 -21.15 -3.70
C SER A 112 30.94 -22.05 -2.82
N PHE A 113 30.81 -23.38 -2.95
CA PHE A 113 31.66 -24.41 -2.36
C PHE A 113 32.50 -25.02 -3.48
#